data_AF-A0A2D6BIC5-F1
#
_entry.id   AF-A0A2D6BIC5-F1
#
_cell.length_a   1.000
_cell.length_b   1.000
_cell.length_c   1.000
_cell.angle_alpha   90.00
_cell.angle_beta   90.00
_cell.angle_gamma   90.00
#
_symmetry.space_group_name_H-M   'P 1'
#
loop_
_entity.id
_entity.type
_entity.pdbx_description
1 polymer ?
#
loop_
_entity_poly.entity_id
_entity_poly.type
_entity_poly.pdbx_seq_one_letter_code
_entity_poly.pdbx_strand_id
1 'polypeptide(L)'
;MLLHPAGHTRSPAMHNAAFAALGVDAVYLAFDVPPADLAAAVEGARALRIRQLAVSIPHKEAIAAHLDELDDDARAIGAVNTVTRRDDRLCGANTDWLGAVRAL
;
A
#
# COMPACT_ATOMS: atom_id res chain seq x y z
N MET A 1 -6.01 -0.75 -0.39
CA MET A 1 -5.13 -1.62 0.41
C MET A 1 -5.18 -3.02 -0.15
N LEU A 2 -4.02 -3.63 -0.40
CA LEU A 2 -3.89 -5.01 -0.85
C LEU A 2 -3.45 -5.87 0.33
N LEU A 3 -4.21 -6.92 0.64
CA LEU A 3 -3.93 -7.85 1.73
C LEU A 3 -4.71 -9.16 1.52
N HIS A 4 -4.34 -10.20 2.26
CA HIS A 4 -5.14 -11.42 2.33
C HIS A 4 -4.94 -12.15 3.65
N PRO A 5 -6.01 -12.56 4.36
CA PRO A 5 -7.42 -12.22 4.12
C PRO A 5 -7.74 -10.76 4.50
N ALA A 6 -8.61 -10.10 3.73
CA ALA A 6 -8.95 -8.69 3.96
C ALA A 6 -10.03 -8.43 5.02
N GLY A 7 -10.84 -9.42 5.39
CA GLY A 7 -12.07 -9.21 6.17
C GLY A 7 -11.92 -8.58 7.56
N HIS A 8 -10.70 -8.49 8.10
CA HIS A 8 -10.45 -8.06 9.48
C HIS A 8 -9.82 -6.67 9.58
N THR A 9 -9.47 -6.03 8.46
CA THR A 9 -8.77 -4.74 8.51
C THR A 9 -9.71 -3.60 8.89
N ARG A 10 -9.26 -2.77 9.85
CA ARG A 10 -9.93 -1.52 10.25
C ARG A 10 -9.40 -0.29 9.52
N SER A 11 -8.35 -0.44 8.70
CA SER A 11 -7.72 0.67 7.98
C SER A 11 -8.71 1.47 7.12
N PRO A 12 -9.67 0.86 6.39
CA PRO A 12 -10.66 1.63 5.63
C PRO A 12 -11.50 2.57 6.49
N ALA A 13 -12.01 2.10 7.63
CA ALA A 13 -12.80 2.92 8.53
C ALA A 13 -11.98 4.11 9.07
N MET A 14 -10.75 3.85 9.50
CA MET A 14 -9.85 4.88 10.04
C MET A 14 -9.49 5.94 8.99
N HIS A 15 -9.06 5.53 7.80
CA HIS A 15 -8.64 6.47 6.75
C HIS A 15 -9.81 7.27 6.17
N ASN A 16 -10.95 6.63 5.94
CA ASN A 16 -12.13 7.34 5.43
C ASN A 16 -12.66 8.37 6.44
N ALA A 17 -12.63 8.06 7.74
CA ALA A 17 -12.96 9.04 8.77
C ALA A 17 -12.00 10.24 8.76
N ALA A 18 -10.69 9.99 8.59
CA ALA A 18 -9.69 11.06 8.47
C ALA A 18 -9.88 11.90 7.21
N PHE A 19 -10.18 11.28 6.06
CA PHE A 19 -10.46 12.01 4.81
C PHE A 19 -11.69 12.91 4.94
N ALA A 20 -12.78 12.39 5.53
CA ALA A 20 -13.98 13.16 5.79
C ALA A 20 -13.72 14.35 6.74
N ALA A 21 -12.98 14.12 7.84
CA ALA A 21 -12.65 15.16 8.80
C ALA A 21 -11.75 16.28 8.21
N LEU A 22 -10.92 15.95 7.22
CA LEU A 22 -10.00 16.89 6.57
C LEU A 22 -10.54 17.48 5.25
N GLY A 23 -11.75 17.11 4.83
CA GLY A 23 -12.32 17.56 3.55
C GLY A 23 -11.56 17.06 2.31
N VAL A 24 -10.90 15.90 2.41
CA VAL A 24 -10.16 15.30 1.31
C VAL A 24 -11.10 14.43 0.47
N ASP A 25 -11.21 14.73 -0.82
CA ASP A 25 -11.98 13.93 -1.78
C ASP A 25 -11.24 12.64 -2.15
N ALA A 26 -11.28 11.66 -1.26
CA ALA A 26 -10.64 10.37 -1.43
C ALA A 26 -11.43 9.26 -0.72
N VAL A 27 -11.29 8.03 -1.23
CA VAL A 27 -11.81 6.82 -0.59
C VAL A 27 -10.69 5.81 -0.40
N TYR A 28 -10.65 5.22 0.79
CA TYR A 28 -9.79 4.13 1.16
C TYR A 28 -10.57 2.82 1.14
N LEU A 29 -10.15 1.89 0.28
CA LEU A 29 -10.76 0.57 0.10
C LEU A 29 -9.76 -0.54 0.46
N ALA A 30 -10.28 -1.67 0.94
CA ALA A 30 -9.51 -2.90 1.12
C ALA A 30 -9.93 -3.91 0.06
N PHE A 31 -8.93 -4.53 -0.59
CA PHE A 31 -9.12 -5.55 -1.60
C PHE A 31 -8.51 -6.85 -1.09
N ASP A 32 -9.31 -7.91 -1.03
CA ASP A 32 -8.83 -9.25 -0.71
C ASP A 32 -8.16 -9.84 -1.96
N VAL A 33 -6.82 -9.92 -1.93
CA VAL A 33 -6.02 -10.31 -3.08
C VAL A 33 -5.19 -11.53 -2.72
N PRO A 34 -5.52 -12.73 -3.22
CA PRO A 34 -4.65 -13.89 -3.05
C PRO A 34 -3.24 -13.65 -3.61
N PRO A 35 -2.17 -14.29 -3.08
CA PRO A 35 -0.81 -14.11 -3.57
C PRO A 35 -0.63 -14.30 -5.09
N ALA A 36 -1.38 -15.23 -5.68
CA ALA A 36 -1.34 -15.50 -7.12
C ALA A 36 -1.83 -14.31 -7.97
N ASP A 37 -2.66 -13.44 -7.41
CA ASP A 37 -3.30 -12.33 -8.11
C ASP A 37 -2.60 -10.98 -7.86
N LEU A 38 -1.51 -10.97 -7.08
CA LEU A 38 -0.81 -9.73 -6.71
C LEU A 38 -0.36 -8.93 -7.93
N ALA A 39 0.23 -9.60 -8.92
CA ALA A 39 0.67 -8.96 -10.15
C ALA A 39 -0.50 -8.28 -10.90
N ALA A 40 -1.62 -8.99 -11.04
CA ALA A 40 -2.81 -8.46 -11.69
C ALA A 40 -3.41 -7.28 -10.91
N ALA A 41 -3.40 -7.33 -9.58
CA ALA A 41 -3.87 -6.24 -8.74
C ALA A 41 -3.00 -4.97 -8.87
N VAL A 42 -1.67 -5.11 -8.95
CA VAL A 42 -0.76 -3.98 -9.18
C VAL A 42 -0.97 -3.38 -10.56
N GLU A 43 -1.14 -4.21 -11.60
CA GLU A 43 -1.42 -3.73 -12.96
C GLU A 43 -2.80 -3.07 -13.07
N GLY A 44 -3.81 -3.59 -12.39
CA GLY A 44 -5.11 -2.93 -12.29
C GLY A 44 -5.00 -1.55 -11.61
N ALA A 45 -4.23 -1.45 -10.53
CA ALA A 45 -3.95 -0.17 -9.89
C ALA A 45 -3.15 0.79 -10.79
N ARG A 46 -2.27 0.25 -11.64
CA ARG A 46 -1.55 1.00 -12.66
C ARG A 46 -2.53 1.61 -13.66
N ALA A 47 -3.41 0.80 -14.23
CA ALA A 47 -4.40 1.19 -15.24
C ALA A 47 -5.44 2.18 -14.72
N LEU A 48 -5.95 1.96 -13.50
CA LEU A 48 -6.94 2.83 -12.86
C LEU A 48 -6.36 4.15 -12.33
N ARG A 49 -5.05 4.38 -12.54
CA ARG A 49 -4.34 5.57 -12.05
C ARG A 49 -4.49 5.79 -10.54
N ILE A 50 -4.54 4.70 -9.76
CA ILE A 50 -4.63 4.79 -8.29
C ILE A 50 -3.44 5.57 -7.74
N ARG A 51 -3.71 6.57 -6.89
CA ARG A 51 -2.71 7.48 -6.32
C ARG A 51 -1.75 6.79 -5.36
N GLN A 52 -2.29 5.93 -4.49
CA GLN A 52 -1.53 5.28 -3.43
C GLN A 52 -2.17 3.93 -3.08
N LEU A 53 -1.34 2.94 -2.76
CA LEU A 53 -1.75 1.63 -2.25
C LEU A 53 -1.05 1.37 -0.93
N ALA A 54 -1.80 1.00 0.10
CA ALA A 54 -1.24 0.33 1.26
C ALA A 54 -1.13 -1.17 0.97
N VAL A 55 -0.09 -1.80 1.49
CA VAL A 55 0.24 -3.21 1.28
C VAL A 55 0.43 -3.86 2.64
N SER A 56 -0.20 -5.02 2.85
CA SER A 56 -0.02 -5.81 4.07
C SER A 56 0.25 -7.26 3.75
N ILE A 57 0.43 -8.06 4.81
CA ILE A 57 0.66 -9.51 4.72
C ILE A 57 -0.44 -10.14 3.83
N PRO A 58 -0.06 -11.07 2.93
CA PRO A 58 1.28 -11.64 2.72
C PRO A 58 2.14 -10.91 1.68
N HIS A 59 1.72 -9.73 1.21
CA HIS A 59 2.26 -9.13 -0.02
C HIS A 59 3.47 -8.22 0.17
N LYS A 60 3.84 -7.89 1.41
CA LYS A 60 4.83 -6.85 1.70
C LYS A 60 6.18 -7.09 1.04
N GLU A 61 6.63 -8.34 0.95
CA GLU A 61 7.91 -8.69 0.30
C GLU A 61 7.73 -8.81 -1.22
N ALA A 62 6.74 -9.61 -1.65
CA ALA A 62 6.52 -9.94 -3.05
C ALA A 62 6.19 -8.73 -3.94
N ILE A 63 5.54 -7.69 -3.38
CA ILE A 63 5.14 -6.53 -4.17
C ILE A 63 6.34 -5.78 -4.75
N ALA A 64 7.52 -5.87 -4.13
CA ALA A 64 8.72 -5.17 -4.57
C ALA A 64 9.08 -5.47 -6.04
N ALA A 65 8.83 -6.70 -6.51
CA ALA A 65 9.09 -7.12 -7.88
C ALA A 65 8.15 -6.49 -8.93
N HIS A 66 7.09 -5.82 -8.50
CA HIS A 66 6.07 -5.21 -9.37
C HIS A 66 6.13 -3.68 -9.38
N LEU A 67 7.14 -3.08 -8.74
CA LEU A 67 7.30 -1.63 -8.60
C LEU A 67 8.45 -1.10 -9.44
N ASP A 68 8.35 0.17 -9.82
CA ASP A 68 9.34 0.84 -10.69
C ASP A 68 10.51 1.42 -9.89
N GLU A 69 10.33 1.62 -8.58
CA GLU A 69 11.34 2.16 -7.67
C GLU A 69 11.06 1.73 -6.24
N LEU A 70 12.10 1.62 -5.42
CA LEU A 70 12.02 1.44 -3.98
C LEU A 70 12.88 2.50 -3.30
N ASP A 71 12.36 3.12 -2.26
CA ASP A 71 13.15 3.97 -1.36
C ASP A 71 14.17 3.09 -0.60
N ASP A 72 15.27 3.70 -0.14
CA ASP A 72 16.42 2.96 0.42
C ASP A 72 16.06 2.08 1.63
N ASP A 73 15.20 2.59 2.52
CA ASP A 73 14.72 1.83 3.68
C ASP A 73 13.92 0.60 3.26
N ALA A 74 13.05 0.73 2.23
CA ALA A 74 12.26 -0.39 1.73
C ALA A 74 13.16 -1.46 1.09
N ARG A 75 14.20 -1.03 0.37
CA ARG A 75 15.21 -1.94 -0.20
C ARG A 75 16.01 -2.66 0.90
N ALA A 76 16.40 -1.95 1.95
CA ALA A 76 17.16 -2.52 3.07
C ALA A 76 16.32 -3.49 3.92
N ILE A 77 15.05 -3.16 4.17
CA ILE A 77 14.12 -4.00 4.93
C ILE A 77 13.66 -5.21 4.11
N GLY A 78 13.60 -5.08 2.78
CA GLY A 78 13.08 -6.12 1.88
C GLY A 78 11.56 -6.20 1.85
N ALA A 79 10.86 -5.20 2.39
CA ALA A 79 9.41 -5.16 2.47
C ALA A 79 8.87 -3.76 2.21
N VAL A 80 7.72 -3.68 1.53
CA VAL A 80 6.99 -2.47 1.17
C VAL A 80 5.60 -2.52 1.81
N ASN A 81 5.24 -1.48 2.58
CA ASN A 81 3.89 -1.33 3.12
C ASN A 81 3.09 -0.21 2.42
N THR A 82 3.78 0.63 1.63
CA THR A 82 3.20 1.81 0.98
C THR A 82 3.73 1.93 -0.43
N VAL A 83 2.84 2.01 -1.42
CA VAL A 83 3.16 2.30 -2.81
C VAL A 83 2.54 3.63 -3.19
N THR A 84 3.35 4.55 -3.69
CA THR A 84 2.91 5.88 -4.13
C THR A 84 3.17 6.02 -5.62
N ARG A 85 2.16 6.45 -6.37
CA ARG A 85 2.33 6.82 -7.76
C ARG A 85 3.12 8.13 -7.88
N ARG A 86 4.19 8.18 -8.67
CA ARG A 86 4.87 9.41 -9.06
C ARG A 86 4.85 9.47 -10.58
N ASP A 87 4.00 10.33 -11.14
CA ASP A 87 3.66 10.34 -12.56
C ASP A 87 3.13 8.98 -13.04
N ASP A 88 3.86 8.29 -13.91
CA ASP A 88 3.51 6.96 -14.41
C ASP A 88 4.27 5.81 -13.71
N ARG A 89 5.08 6.13 -12.69
CA ARG A 89 5.87 5.17 -11.90
C ARG A 89 5.20 4.84 -10.57
N LEU A 90 5.35 3.60 -10.12
CA LEU A 90 4.95 3.13 -8.79
C LEU A 90 6.19 3.01 -7.91
N CYS A 91 6.28 3.85 -6.87
CA CYS A 91 7.41 3.89 -5.94
C CYS A 91 7.01 3.25 -4.60
N GLY A 92 7.77 2.26 -4.14
CA GLY A 92 7.57 1.56 -2.88
C GLY A 92 8.37 2.16 -1.72
N ALA A 93 7.72 2.28 -0.58
CA ALA A 93 8.31 2.71 0.68
C ALA A 93 7.86 1.80 1.82
N ASN A 94 8.64 1.82 2.91
CA ASN A 94 8.28 1.17 4.17
C ASN A 94 8.22 2.21 5.28
N THR A 95 7.05 2.42 5.86
CA THR A 95 6.83 3.39 6.95
C THR A 95 6.68 2.74 8.32
N ASP A 96 6.67 1.40 8.42
CA ASP A 96 6.46 0.69 9.68
C ASP A 96 7.61 0.95 10.66
N TRP A 97 8.85 1.03 10.18
CA TRP A 97 10.03 1.30 11.01
C TRP A 97 9.94 2.68 11.67
N LEU A 98 9.49 3.68 10.92
CA LEU A 98 9.33 5.05 11.42
C LEU A 98 8.20 5.12 12.45
N GLY A 99 7.11 4.40 12.20
CA GLY A 99 6.01 4.25 13.16
C GLY A 99 6.47 3.61 14.48
N ALA A 100 7.27 2.54 14.40
CA ALA A 100 7.82 1.87 15.57
C ALA A 100 8.76 2.80 16.38
N VAL A 101 9.66 3.51 15.71
CA VAL A 101 10.60 4.44 16.37
C VAL A 101 9.88 5.61 17.03
N ARG A 102 8.86 6.18 16.40
CA ARG A 102 8.10 7.33 16.94
C ARG A 102 7.18 6.97 18.11
N ALA A 103 6.89 5.69 18.31
CA ALA A 103 6.04 5.22 19.39
C ALA A 103 6.82 4.92 20.69
N LEU A 104 8.16 4.96 20.64
CA LEU A 104 9.06 4.86 21.79
C LEU A 104 9.23 6.23 22.46
#